data_AF-A0AAN8IID3-F1
#
_entry.id   AF-A0AAN8IID3-F1
#
_cell.length_a   1.000
_cell.length_b   1.000
_cell.length_c   1.000
_cell.angle_alpha   90.00
_cell.angle_beta   90.00
_cell.angle_gamma   90.00
#
_symmetry.space_group_name_H-M   'P 1'
#
loop_
_entity.id
_entity.type
_entity.pdbx_description
1 polymer ?
#
loop_
_entity_poly.entity_id
_entity_poly.type
_entity_poly.pdbx_seq_one_letter_code
_entity_poly.pdbx_strand_id
1 'polypeptide(L)'
;MSFCRGVNTLKVSAKLFAENRARLVAALKKVAPGSVVLLQGGIEKNRYNTDAEDLPFRQESYFFWTFGVHESDFYGTVDVESGKSCLFPPTLDPSYAIWDGNKDVISDYIKGLKAKTVLLLAAENTDSGAVLEPASFDGKESFEVDTKKLYPIMAELRVFKTDKELEVMRYASKIASQAHRSAMKAVRPGLYEYQIESVFRHTSYYHGGCRHLAYTCISAS
;
A
#
# COMPACT_ATOMS: atom_id res chain seq x y z
N MET A 1 -16.72 5.74 2.68
CA MET A 1 -16.42 4.48 3.40
C MET A 1 -15.25 4.69 4.35
N SER A 2 -15.18 3.94 5.45
CA SER A 2 -14.08 3.99 6.44
C SER A 2 -13.62 2.57 6.76
N PHE A 3 -12.31 2.36 6.87
CA PHE A 3 -11.73 1.11 7.34
C PHE A 3 -11.85 1.01 8.87
N CYS A 4 -12.25 -0.15 9.38
CA CYS A 4 -12.37 -0.42 10.82
C CYS A 4 -12.31 -1.93 11.06
N ARG A 5 -11.68 -2.37 12.16
CA ARG A 5 -11.56 -3.78 12.54
C ARG A 5 -12.35 -4.14 13.80
N GLY A 6 -13.33 -3.33 14.15
CA GLY A 6 -14.17 -3.50 15.34
C GLY A 6 -14.25 -2.24 16.20
N VAL A 7 -15.14 -2.27 17.19
CA VAL A 7 -15.56 -1.09 17.97
C VAL A 7 -14.41 -0.36 18.65
N ASN A 8 -13.39 -1.09 19.10
CA ASN A 8 -12.26 -0.53 19.84
C ASN A 8 -11.06 -0.13 18.95
N THR A 9 -11.19 -0.30 17.63
CA THR A 9 -10.12 0.03 16.68
C THR A 9 -10.34 1.39 16.02
N LEU A 10 -9.26 2.04 15.59
CA LEU A 10 -9.36 3.31 14.88
C LEU A 10 -10.19 3.15 13.60
N LYS A 11 -11.13 4.08 13.39
CA LYS A 11 -11.84 4.22 12.12
C LYS A 11 -11.04 5.12 11.20
N VAL A 12 -10.49 4.56 10.13
CA VAL A 12 -9.69 5.32 9.14
C VAL A 12 -10.59 5.71 7.97
N SER A 13 -10.76 7.01 7.75
CA SER A 13 -11.60 7.50 6.66
C SER A 13 -10.91 7.33 5.29
N ALA A 14 -11.65 6.88 4.27
CA ALA A 14 -11.14 6.87 2.89
C ALA A 14 -10.78 8.28 2.37
N LYS A 15 -11.22 9.35 3.05
CA LYS A 15 -10.80 10.72 2.79
C LYS A 15 -9.28 10.91 2.93
N LEU A 16 -8.60 10.10 3.74
CA LEU A 16 -7.13 10.09 3.86
C LEU A 16 -6.49 9.86 2.49
N PHE A 17 -6.87 8.78 1.82
CA PHE A 17 -6.30 8.42 0.52
C PHE A 17 -6.73 9.39 -0.58
N ALA A 18 -7.94 9.94 -0.52
CA ALA A 18 -8.39 10.98 -1.44
C ALA A 18 -7.55 12.26 -1.32
N GLU A 19 -7.21 12.68 -0.09
CA GLU A 19 -6.33 13.82 0.17
C GLU A 19 -4.90 13.56 -0.34
N ASN A 20 -4.38 12.35 -0.14
CA ASN A 20 -3.08 11.95 -0.70
C ASN A 20 -3.06 12.03 -2.23
N ARG A 21 -4.09 11.54 -2.91
CA ARG A 21 -4.22 11.68 -4.38
C ARG A 21 -4.30 13.14 -4.81
N ALA A 22 -5.05 13.98 -4.09
CA ALA A 22 -5.14 15.40 -4.40
C ALA A 22 -3.77 16.10 -4.27
N ARG A 23 -2.99 15.78 -3.24
CA ARG A 23 -1.61 16.27 -3.06
C ARG A 23 -0.69 15.80 -4.19
N LEU A 24 -0.80 14.54 -4.57
CA LEU A 24 -0.03 13.96 -5.69
C LEU A 24 -0.34 14.67 -7.01
N VAL A 25 -1.62 14.83 -7.33
CA VAL A 25 -2.08 15.54 -8.53
C VAL A 25 -1.59 16.99 -8.54
N ALA A 26 -1.70 17.70 -7.41
CA ALA A 26 -1.23 19.09 -7.31
C ALA A 26 0.28 19.23 -7.53
N ALA A 27 1.08 18.26 -7.08
CA ALA A 27 2.52 18.22 -7.32
C ALA A 27 2.84 17.88 -8.79
N LEU A 28 2.19 16.85 -9.34
CA LEU A 28 2.43 16.38 -10.70
C LEU A 28 1.97 17.37 -11.77
N LYS A 29 0.88 18.12 -11.55
CA LYS A 29 0.41 19.16 -12.49
C LYS A 29 1.49 20.18 -12.84
N LYS A 30 2.43 20.45 -11.93
CA LYS A 30 3.53 21.41 -12.15
C LYS A 30 4.65 20.86 -13.03
N VAL A 31 4.78 19.53 -13.14
CA VAL A 31 5.95 18.87 -13.73
C VAL A 31 5.58 18.00 -14.94
N ALA A 32 4.39 17.40 -14.94
CA ALA A 32 3.88 16.51 -15.97
C ALA A 32 2.36 16.68 -16.15
N PRO A 33 1.87 17.87 -16.56
CA PRO A 33 0.46 18.08 -16.87
C PRO A 33 -0.02 17.16 -18.01
N GLY A 34 -1.30 16.79 -18.02
CA GLY A 34 -1.87 15.88 -19.03
C GLY A 34 -1.34 14.44 -19.03
N SER A 35 -0.62 14.03 -17.98
CA SER A 35 -0.14 12.66 -17.82
C SER A 35 -1.09 11.82 -16.93
N VAL A 36 -0.94 10.50 -16.98
CA VAL A 36 -1.66 9.57 -16.08
C VAL A 36 -0.65 8.78 -15.26
N VAL A 37 -0.86 8.73 -13.96
CA VAL A 37 -0.14 7.80 -13.07
C VAL A 37 -0.76 6.42 -13.18
N LEU A 38 0.05 5.39 -13.33
CA LEU A 38 -0.36 3.99 -13.19
C LEU A 38 0.51 3.30 -12.13
N LEU A 39 -0.15 2.76 -11.10
CA LEU A 39 0.46 1.97 -10.04
C LEU A 39 -0.04 0.53 -10.11
N GLN A 40 0.87 -0.41 -9.84
CA GLN A 40 0.55 -1.82 -9.64
C GLN A 40 0.61 -2.13 -8.14
N GLY A 41 -0.42 -2.79 -7.63
CA GLY A 41 -0.48 -3.29 -6.27
C GLY A 41 0.43 -4.50 -6.08
N GLY A 42 0.63 -4.87 -4.81
CA GLY A 42 1.33 -6.07 -4.41
C GLY A 42 0.62 -7.32 -4.91
N ILE A 43 1.43 -8.34 -5.18
CA ILE A 43 1.01 -9.65 -5.64
C ILE A 43 1.14 -10.62 -4.46
N GLU A 44 0.19 -11.54 -4.32
CA GLU A 44 0.27 -12.61 -3.31
C GLU A 44 1.45 -13.55 -3.61
N LYS A 45 2.17 -13.95 -2.57
CA LYS A 45 3.37 -14.79 -2.70
C LYS A 45 3.18 -16.09 -1.96
N ASN A 46 3.42 -17.18 -2.68
CA ASN A 46 3.47 -18.50 -2.10
C ASN A 46 4.83 -18.78 -1.48
N ARG A 47 4.85 -19.71 -0.53
CA ARG A 47 6.06 -20.23 0.07
C ARG A 47 6.75 -21.15 -0.92
N TYR A 48 7.84 -20.66 -1.50
CA TYR A 48 8.61 -21.38 -2.52
C TYR A 48 7.71 -21.90 -3.66
N ASN A 49 7.78 -23.19 -3.99
CA ASN A 49 6.98 -23.85 -5.02
C ASN A 49 5.70 -24.51 -4.46
N THR A 50 5.26 -24.14 -3.26
CA THR A 50 4.04 -24.67 -2.66
C THR A 50 2.82 -23.82 -3.01
N ASP A 51 1.64 -24.30 -2.67
CA ASP A 51 0.36 -23.59 -2.73
C ASP A 51 0.02 -22.85 -1.43
N ALA A 52 0.88 -22.92 -0.41
CA ALA A 52 0.71 -22.21 0.85
C ALA A 52 1.22 -20.77 0.74
N GLU A 53 0.43 -19.80 1.22
CA GLU A 53 0.88 -18.40 1.38
C GLU A 53 2.14 -18.33 2.25
N ASP A 54 3.16 -17.58 1.81
CA ASP A 54 4.40 -17.45 2.58
C ASP A 54 4.17 -16.66 3.89
N LEU A 55 3.52 -15.51 3.74
CA LEU A 55 3.10 -14.61 4.79
C LEU A 55 1.74 -14.00 4.40
N PRO A 56 0.89 -13.63 5.38
CA PRO A 56 -0.35 -12.93 5.07
C PRO A 56 -0.10 -11.69 4.23
N PHE A 57 -0.86 -11.54 3.14
CA PHE A 57 -0.67 -10.44 2.19
C PHE A 57 -0.63 -9.06 2.87
N ARG A 58 0.31 -8.23 2.44
CA ARG A 58 0.43 -6.83 2.82
C ARG A 58 0.73 -6.02 1.56
N GLN A 59 -0.09 -5.00 1.35
CA GLN A 59 -0.05 -4.15 0.17
C GLN A 59 1.30 -3.42 0.00
N GLU A 60 1.67 -3.14 -1.26
CA GLU A 60 2.77 -2.25 -1.62
C GLU A 60 2.51 -0.84 -1.06
N SER A 61 3.53 -0.20 -0.49
CA SER A 61 3.37 0.99 0.32
C SER A 61 2.91 2.23 -0.46
N TYR A 62 3.39 2.44 -1.69
CA TYR A 62 2.97 3.57 -2.53
C TYR A 62 1.55 3.36 -3.07
N PHE A 63 1.20 2.13 -3.45
CA PHE A 63 -0.16 1.75 -3.82
C PHE A 63 -1.13 1.96 -2.67
N PHE A 64 -0.78 1.45 -1.47
CA PHE A 64 -1.59 1.63 -0.27
C PHE A 64 -1.75 3.11 0.11
N TRP A 65 -0.67 3.90 0.05
CA TRP A 65 -0.72 5.35 0.33
C TRP A 65 -1.68 6.09 -0.63
N THR A 66 -1.78 5.64 -1.87
CA THR A 66 -2.60 6.25 -2.92
C THR A 66 -4.07 5.82 -2.84
N PHE A 67 -4.34 4.54 -2.56
CA PHE A 67 -5.69 3.97 -2.70
C PHE A 67 -6.28 3.35 -1.43
N GLY A 68 -5.45 2.90 -0.48
CA GLY A 68 -5.93 2.25 0.75
C GLY A 68 -6.55 0.86 0.54
N VAL A 69 -6.22 0.20 -0.57
CA VAL A 69 -6.71 -1.14 -0.94
C VAL A 69 -5.91 -2.21 -0.18
N HIS A 70 -6.62 -3.21 0.35
CA HIS A 70 -6.01 -4.28 1.16
C HIS A 70 -5.82 -5.59 0.37
N GLU A 71 -6.47 -5.71 -0.77
CA GLU A 71 -6.49 -6.86 -1.67
C GLU A 71 -5.28 -6.84 -2.64
N SER A 72 -4.82 -8.01 -3.06
CA SER A 72 -3.70 -8.16 -3.98
C SER A 72 -4.13 -7.99 -5.45
N ASP A 73 -3.14 -7.83 -6.33
CA ASP A 73 -3.31 -7.91 -7.79
C ASP A 73 -4.17 -6.79 -8.41
N PHE A 74 -4.35 -5.70 -7.67
CA PHE A 74 -4.99 -4.49 -8.18
C PHE A 74 -4.03 -3.63 -9.00
N TYR A 75 -4.56 -2.93 -10.00
CA TYR A 75 -3.94 -1.75 -10.57
C TYR A 75 -4.75 -0.51 -10.22
N GLY A 76 -4.12 0.66 -10.32
CA GLY A 76 -4.77 1.92 -10.03
C GLY A 76 -4.21 3.04 -10.88
N THR A 77 -5.10 3.83 -11.47
CA THR A 77 -4.73 5.05 -12.20
C THR A 77 -5.14 6.31 -11.46
N VAL A 78 -4.36 7.37 -11.65
CA VAL A 78 -4.72 8.73 -11.26
C VAL A 78 -4.41 9.65 -12.44
N ASP A 79 -5.47 10.23 -13.02
CA ASP A 79 -5.32 11.26 -14.04
C ASP A 79 -4.81 12.55 -13.40
N VAL A 80 -3.66 13.04 -13.88
CA VAL A 80 -3.05 14.27 -13.35
C VAL A 80 -3.88 15.49 -13.72
N GLU A 81 -4.62 15.47 -14.83
CA GLU A 81 -5.38 16.64 -15.25
C GLU A 81 -6.69 16.80 -14.46
N SER A 82 -7.55 15.78 -14.45
CA SER A 82 -8.82 15.85 -13.74
C SER A 82 -8.74 15.48 -12.26
N GLY A 83 -7.66 14.81 -11.82
CA GLY A 83 -7.57 14.19 -10.50
C GLY A 83 -8.45 12.95 -10.34
N LYS A 84 -9.10 12.48 -11.42
CA LYS A 84 -9.94 11.28 -11.39
C LYS A 84 -9.05 10.05 -11.19
N SER A 85 -9.45 9.20 -10.26
CA SER A 85 -8.77 7.94 -9.96
C SER A 85 -9.64 6.74 -10.28
N CYS A 86 -9.06 5.68 -10.83
CA CYS A 86 -9.74 4.42 -11.14
C CYS A 86 -8.94 3.23 -10.59
N LEU A 87 -9.64 2.20 -10.11
CA LEU A 87 -9.05 0.94 -9.65
C LEU A 87 -9.44 -0.17 -10.63
N PHE A 88 -8.50 -1.05 -10.92
CA PHE A 88 -8.71 -2.24 -11.75
C PHE A 88 -8.46 -3.46 -10.86
N PRO A 89 -9.52 -4.22 -10.51
CA PRO A 89 -9.36 -5.46 -9.76
C PRO A 89 -8.66 -6.52 -10.61
N PRO A 90 -8.14 -7.60 -10.01
CA PRO A 90 -7.62 -8.73 -10.77
C PRO A 90 -8.68 -9.33 -11.69
N THR A 91 -8.24 -9.78 -12.86
CA THR A 91 -9.05 -10.62 -13.75
C THR A 91 -9.34 -11.94 -13.02
N LEU A 92 -10.58 -12.15 -12.59
CA LEU A 92 -10.99 -13.45 -12.08
C LEU A 92 -11.04 -14.46 -13.23
N ASP A 93 -10.70 -15.72 -12.93
CA ASP A 93 -10.78 -16.82 -13.88
C ASP A 93 -12.15 -16.85 -14.59
N PRO A 94 -12.24 -17.18 -15.90
CA PRO A 94 -13.49 -17.23 -16.64
C PRO A 94 -14.59 -18.09 -15.99
N SER A 95 -14.23 -19.12 -15.21
CA SER A 95 -15.17 -19.93 -14.44
C SER A 95 -15.90 -19.16 -13.32
N TYR A 96 -15.39 -17.98 -12.94
CA TYR A 96 -15.98 -17.03 -11.98
C TYR A 96 -16.51 -15.74 -12.65
N ALA A 97 -16.40 -15.60 -13.97
CA ALA A 97 -16.68 -14.34 -14.67
C ALA A 97 -18.17 -14.11 -14.94
N ILE A 98 -18.80 -13.22 -14.17
CA ILE A 98 -19.98 -12.44 -14.61
C ILE A 98 -19.54 -11.06 -15.13
N TRP A 99 -18.33 -10.60 -14.81
CA TRP A 99 -17.80 -9.30 -15.22
C TRP A 99 -16.34 -9.42 -15.68
N ASP A 100 -16.08 -8.90 -16.88
CA ASP A 100 -14.84 -9.05 -17.63
C ASP A 100 -13.71 -8.18 -17.03
N GLY A 101 -12.63 -8.83 -16.60
CA GLY A 101 -11.47 -8.20 -15.98
C GLY A 101 -10.26 -8.11 -16.90
N ASN A 102 -10.45 -8.13 -18.23
CA ASN A 102 -9.33 -8.24 -19.16
C ASN A 102 -8.29 -7.10 -19.00
N LYS A 103 -6.99 -7.43 -19.01
CA LYS A 103 -5.87 -6.46 -18.87
C LYS A 103 -5.83 -5.42 -19.99
N ASP A 104 -6.46 -5.72 -21.13
CA ASP A 104 -6.70 -4.78 -22.24
C ASP A 104 -7.42 -3.49 -21.78
N VAL A 105 -8.26 -3.59 -20.73
CA VAL A 105 -9.08 -2.50 -20.20
C VAL A 105 -8.23 -1.33 -19.67
N ILE A 106 -7.03 -1.59 -19.14
CA ILE A 106 -6.15 -0.51 -18.63
C ILE A 106 -5.72 0.38 -19.79
N SER A 107 -5.24 -0.21 -20.87
CA SER A 107 -4.76 0.53 -22.04
C SER A 107 -5.88 1.36 -22.67
N ASP A 108 -7.08 0.78 -22.80
CA ASP A 108 -8.22 1.45 -23.40
C ASP A 108 -8.78 2.56 -22.51
N TYR A 109 -8.77 2.35 -21.19
CA TYR A 109 -9.11 3.40 -20.24
C TYR A 109 -8.15 4.60 -20.33
N ILE A 110 -6.83 4.35 -20.39
CA ILE A 110 -5.83 5.43 -20.52
C ILE A 110 -5.98 6.16 -21.86
N LYS A 111 -6.22 5.44 -22.97
CA LYS A 111 -6.53 6.06 -24.28
C LYS A 111 -7.76 6.96 -24.19
N GLY A 112 -8.81 6.52 -23.48
CA GLY A 112 -10.03 7.30 -23.25
C GLY A 112 -9.81 8.60 -22.47
N LEU A 113 -8.80 8.65 -21.60
CA LEU A 113 -8.37 9.87 -20.91
C LEU A 113 -7.58 10.84 -21.81
N LYS A 114 -7.23 10.43 -23.04
CA LYS A 114 -6.41 11.20 -23.99
C LYS A 114 -5.03 11.56 -23.44
N ALA A 115 -4.51 10.78 -22.48
CA ALA A 115 -3.18 10.95 -21.94
C ALA A 115 -2.14 10.37 -22.90
N LYS A 116 -1.12 11.17 -23.23
CA LYS A 116 0.00 10.73 -24.09
C LYS A 116 1.10 10.04 -23.27
N THR A 117 1.29 10.50 -22.04
CA THR A 117 2.36 10.06 -21.15
C THR A 117 1.81 9.30 -19.95
N VAL A 118 2.36 8.12 -19.69
CA VAL A 118 2.06 7.30 -18.52
C VAL A 118 3.25 7.34 -17.55
N LEU A 119 3.00 7.80 -16.33
CA LEU A 119 3.97 7.82 -15.25
C LEU A 119 3.91 6.49 -14.49
N LEU A 120 5.02 5.75 -14.50
CA LEU A 120 5.16 4.48 -13.79
C LEU A 120 6.08 4.63 -12.59
N LEU A 121 5.75 3.94 -11.51
CA LEU A 121 6.56 3.97 -10.30
C LEU A 121 7.72 2.98 -10.44
N ALA A 122 8.94 3.49 -10.56
CA ALA A 122 10.16 2.71 -10.42
C ALA A 122 11.02 3.34 -9.33
N ALA A 123 11.61 2.52 -8.47
CA ALA A 123 12.40 3.00 -7.34
C ALA A 123 13.48 2.01 -6.98
N GLU A 124 14.61 2.50 -6.46
CA GLU A 124 15.60 1.67 -5.79
C GLU A 124 15.58 2.03 -4.31
N ASN A 125 15.49 1.03 -3.45
CA ASN A 125 15.62 1.21 -2.02
C ASN A 125 17.11 1.35 -1.67
N THR A 126 17.51 2.52 -1.19
CA THR A 126 18.92 2.83 -0.88
C THR A 126 19.50 2.01 0.27
N ASP A 127 18.66 1.47 1.16
CA ASP A 127 19.10 0.68 2.31
C ASP A 127 19.33 -0.79 1.94
N SER A 128 18.47 -1.34 1.08
CA SER A 128 18.51 -2.77 0.70
C SER A 128 19.05 -3.06 -0.70
N GLY A 129 19.17 -2.03 -1.56
CA GLY A 129 19.44 -2.18 -2.99
C GLY A 129 18.30 -2.82 -3.79
N ALA A 130 17.14 -3.06 -3.17
CA ALA A 130 16.01 -3.70 -3.83
C ALA A 130 15.34 -2.72 -4.82
N VAL A 131 15.09 -3.19 -6.03
CA VAL A 131 14.42 -2.42 -7.07
C VAL A 131 12.92 -2.73 -7.06
N LEU A 132 12.11 -1.68 -7.02
CA LEU A 132 10.69 -1.72 -7.32
C LEU A 132 10.52 -1.57 -8.83
N GLU A 133 10.13 -2.67 -9.46
CA GLU A 133 9.88 -2.69 -10.90
C GLU A 133 8.62 -1.90 -11.27
N PRO A 134 8.62 -1.19 -12.41
CA PRO A 134 7.47 -0.45 -12.88
C PRO A 134 6.32 -1.37 -13.26
N ALA A 135 5.10 -0.85 -13.16
CA ALA A 135 3.90 -1.59 -13.54
C ALA A 135 3.99 -2.11 -14.99
N SER A 136 3.66 -3.39 -15.17
CA SER A 136 3.53 -4.02 -16.48
C SER A 136 2.06 -4.12 -16.86
N PHE A 137 1.72 -3.75 -18.10
CA PHE A 137 0.36 -3.82 -18.63
C PHE A 137 0.40 -3.96 -20.16
N ASP A 138 -0.62 -4.59 -20.72
CA ASP A 138 -0.73 -4.82 -22.16
C ASP A 138 -1.00 -3.51 -22.90
N GLY A 139 -0.43 -3.34 -24.10
CA GLY A 139 -0.56 -2.10 -24.88
C GLY A 139 0.28 -0.92 -24.38
N LYS A 140 1.19 -1.14 -23.42
CA LYS A 140 2.16 -0.14 -22.93
C LYS A 140 2.94 0.55 -24.05
N GLU A 141 3.23 -0.16 -25.14
CA GLU A 141 3.95 0.33 -26.32
C GLU A 141 3.27 1.53 -27.00
N SER A 142 1.96 1.71 -26.78
CA SER A 142 1.17 2.80 -27.37
C SER A 142 1.34 4.14 -26.65
N PHE A 143 2.11 4.19 -25.56
CA PHE A 143 2.25 5.36 -24.71
C PHE A 143 3.70 5.77 -24.53
N GLU A 144 3.92 7.07 -24.29
CA GLU A 144 5.20 7.54 -23.79
C GLU A 144 5.30 7.20 -22.30
N VAL A 145 6.30 6.40 -21.91
CA VAL A 145 6.45 5.93 -20.53
C VAL A 145 7.56 6.70 -19.82
N ASP A 146 7.24 7.29 -18.66
CA ASP A 146 8.21 7.93 -17.77
C ASP A 146 8.26 7.22 -16.42
N THR A 147 9.41 6.66 -16.08
CA THR A 147 9.65 5.94 -14.82
C THR A 147 10.41 6.78 -13.79
N LYS A 148 10.87 7.99 -14.15
CA LYS A 148 11.83 8.77 -13.36
C LYS A 148 11.17 9.83 -12.50
N LYS A 149 10.07 10.43 -12.98
CA LYS A 149 9.44 11.57 -12.30
C LYS A 149 8.59 11.18 -11.09
N LEU A 150 7.94 10.01 -11.13
CA LEU A 150 6.90 9.67 -10.16
C LEU A 150 7.45 9.39 -8.77
N TYR A 151 8.50 8.57 -8.67
CA TYR A 151 9.06 8.16 -7.38
C TYR A 151 9.54 9.33 -6.51
N PRO A 152 10.39 10.26 -6.99
CA PRO A 152 10.85 11.37 -6.16
C PRO A 152 9.70 12.21 -5.60
N ILE A 153 8.66 12.45 -6.41
CA ILE A 153 7.49 13.25 -6.01
C ILE A 153 6.66 12.52 -4.95
N MET A 154 6.37 11.22 -5.16
CA MET A 154 5.62 10.44 -4.17
C MET A 154 6.42 10.25 -2.87
N ALA A 155 7.73 10.03 -2.97
CA ALA A 155 8.60 9.90 -1.81
C ALA A 155 8.57 11.17 -0.96
N GLU A 156 8.73 12.34 -1.58
CA GLU A 156 8.66 13.64 -0.89
C GLU A 156 7.30 13.87 -0.22
N LEU A 157 6.20 13.55 -0.91
CA LEU A 157 4.86 13.66 -0.34
C LEU A 157 4.65 12.73 0.85
N ARG A 158 5.31 11.56 0.88
CA ARG A 158 5.27 10.62 2.01
C ARG A 158 6.16 11.04 3.18
N VAL A 159 7.12 11.96 2.99
CA VAL A 159 7.89 12.55 4.10
C VAL A 159 6.96 13.36 5.01
N PHE A 160 6.08 14.19 4.43
CA PHE A 160 5.16 15.04 5.16
C PHE A 160 3.78 14.41 5.33
N LYS A 161 3.34 14.23 6.58
CA LYS A 161 2.09 13.54 6.91
C LYS A 161 0.95 14.54 6.99
N THR A 162 -0.20 14.17 6.44
CA THR A 162 -1.48 14.84 6.70
C THR A 162 -1.93 14.57 8.13
N ASP A 163 -2.85 15.40 8.66
CA ASP A 163 -3.42 15.17 9.99
C ASP A 163 -4.11 13.81 10.11
N LYS A 164 -4.70 13.29 9.03
CA LYS A 164 -5.34 11.98 8.98
C LYS A 164 -4.31 10.85 9.07
N GLU A 165 -3.17 10.99 8.42
CA GLU A 165 -2.04 10.06 8.56
C GLU A 165 -1.45 10.11 9.98
N LEU A 166 -1.30 11.31 10.55
CA LEU A 166 -0.84 11.48 11.93
C LEU A 166 -1.79 10.83 12.94
N GLU A 167 -3.10 10.87 12.72
CA GLU A 167 -4.07 10.16 13.56
C GLU A 167 -3.82 8.64 13.56
N VAL A 168 -3.58 8.04 12.40
CA VAL A 168 -3.23 6.62 12.27
C VAL A 168 -1.91 6.31 12.98
N MET A 169 -0.89 7.16 12.81
CA MET A 169 0.40 7.00 13.48
C MET A 169 0.28 7.09 15.01
N ARG A 170 -0.48 8.06 15.53
CA ARG A 170 -0.73 8.19 16.99
C ARG A 170 -1.42 6.94 17.54
N TYR A 171 -2.38 6.39 16.81
CA TYR A 171 -3.04 5.14 17.21
C TYR A 171 -2.06 3.96 17.21
N ALA A 172 -1.24 3.81 16.16
CA ALA A 172 -0.21 2.76 16.12
C ALA A 172 0.77 2.86 17.29
N SER A 173 1.27 4.08 17.58
CA SER A 173 2.13 4.34 18.74
C SER A 173 1.43 4.01 20.06
N LYS A 174 0.16 4.39 20.24
CA LYS A 174 -0.63 4.07 21.44
C LYS A 174 -0.70 2.55 21.67
N ILE A 175 -1.00 1.77 20.63
CA ILE A 175 -1.07 0.30 20.72
C ILE A 175 0.31 -0.30 21.01
N ALA A 176 1.36 0.17 20.34
CA ALA A 176 2.72 -0.29 20.61
C ALA A 176 3.17 0.01 22.05
N SER A 177 2.86 1.20 22.58
CA SER A 177 3.12 1.55 23.98
C SER A 177 2.37 0.62 24.96
N GLN A 178 1.12 0.27 24.65
CA GLN A 178 0.37 -0.71 25.45
C GLN A 178 1.02 -2.09 25.40
N ALA A 179 1.45 -2.54 24.22
CA ALA A 179 2.13 -3.81 24.04
C ALA A 179 3.48 -3.88 24.79
N HIS A 180 4.29 -2.81 24.76
CA HIS A 180 5.51 -2.71 25.58
C HIS A 180 5.20 -2.77 27.08
N ARG A 181 4.15 -2.06 27.54
CA ARG A 181 3.74 -2.13 28.96
C ARG A 181 3.29 -3.52 29.37
N SER A 182 2.58 -4.25 28.50
CA SER A 182 2.20 -5.64 28.74
C SER A 182 3.43 -6.55 28.81
N ALA A 183 4.38 -6.38 27.88
CA ALA A 183 5.65 -7.11 27.88
C ALA A 183 6.43 -6.88 29.19
N MET A 184 6.64 -5.62 29.60
CA MET A 184 7.36 -5.28 30.84
C MET A 184 6.73 -5.90 32.10
N LYS A 185 5.39 -6.01 32.14
CA LYS A 185 4.69 -6.66 33.26
C LYS A 185 4.80 -8.19 33.25
N ALA A 186 5.03 -8.78 32.09
CA ALA A 186 5.09 -10.23 31.92
C ALA A 186 6.49 -10.81 32.16
N VAL A 187 7.55 -10.01 31.94
CA VAL A 187 8.94 -10.45 32.09
C VAL A 187 9.22 -10.97 33.51
N ARG A 188 9.86 -12.14 33.59
CA ARG A 188 10.38 -12.75 34.82
C ARG A 188 11.55 -13.67 34.49
N PRO A 189 12.48 -13.93 35.43
CA PRO A 189 13.57 -14.89 35.23
C PRO A 189 13.04 -16.25 34.77
N GLY A 190 13.76 -16.88 33.83
CA GLY A 190 13.39 -18.17 33.24
C GLY A 190 12.45 -18.09 32.03
N LEU A 191 12.03 -16.89 31.61
CA LEU A 191 11.37 -16.70 30.32
C LEU A 191 12.38 -16.54 29.19
N TYR A 192 12.00 -17.00 28.00
CA TYR A 192 12.72 -16.79 26.75
C TYR A 192 12.19 -15.57 26.01
N GLU A 193 13.07 -14.95 25.22
CA GLU A 193 12.80 -13.75 24.40
C GLU A 193 11.53 -13.88 23.53
N TYR A 194 11.34 -15.02 22.86
CA TYR A 194 10.17 -15.27 22.01
C TYR A 194 8.84 -15.27 22.79
N GLN A 195 8.87 -15.58 24.10
CA GLN A 195 7.67 -15.55 24.93
C GLN A 195 7.22 -14.10 25.17
N ILE A 196 8.18 -13.17 25.26
CA ILE A 196 7.91 -11.74 25.40
C ILE A 196 7.45 -11.14 24.06
N GLU A 197 8.06 -11.55 22.95
CA GLU A 197 7.56 -11.23 21.60
C GLU A 197 6.09 -11.65 21.43
N SER A 198 5.74 -12.86 21.88
CA SER A 198 4.36 -13.37 21.82
C SER A 198 3.37 -12.46 22.58
N VAL A 199 3.74 -11.98 23.78
CA VAL A 199 2.93 -11.03 24.56
C VAL A 199 2.74 -9.71 23.81
N PHE A 200 3.81 -9.19 23.21
CA PHE A 200 3.76 -7.95 22.42
C PHE A 200 2.82 -8.10 21.22
N ARG A 201 2.96 -9.19 20.46
CA ARG A 201 2.15 -9.49 19.28
C ARG A 201 0.68 -9.70 19.65
N HIS A 202 0.42 -10.46 20.72
CA HIS A 202 -0.93 -10.67 21.24
C HIS A 202 -1.59 -9.34 21.57
N THR A 203 -0.94 -8.49 22.36
CA THR A 203 -1.50 -7.20 22.76
C THR A 203 -1.80 -6.32 21.55
N SER A 204 -0.86 -6.26 20.60
CA SER A 204 -0.99 -5.44 19.39
C SER A 204 -2.14 -5.88 18.49
N TYR A 205 -2.28 -7.19 18.28
CA TYR A 205 -3.31 -7.70 17.39
C TYR A 205 -4.68 -7.77 18.08
N TYR A 206 -4.76 -8.39 19.26
CA TYR A 206 -6.03 -8.63 19.95
C TYR A 206 -6.73 -7.34 20.36
N HIS A 207 -6.00 -6.36 20.91
CA HIS A 207 -6.59 -5.09 21.35
C HIS A 207 -6.55 -4.00 20.28
N GLY A 208 -5.49 -3.98 19.46
CA GLY A 208 -5.26 -2.90 18.50
C GLY A 208 -5.75 -3.17 17.08
N GLY A 209 -6.05 -4.43 16.74
CA GLY A 209 -6.31 -4.84 15.36
C GLY A 209 -5.07 -4.83 14.45
N CYS A 210 -3.86 -4.77 15.02
CA CYS A 210 -2.61 -4.75 14.26
C CYS A 210 -2.14 -6.18 13.94
N ARG A 211 -2.64 -6.78 12.85
CA ARG A 211 -2.26 -8.15 12.42
C ARG A 211 -0.77 -8.27 12.08
N HIS A 212 -0.24 -7.25 11.39
CA HIS A 212 1.14 -7.19 10.97
C HIS A 212 1.94 -6.33 11.94
N LEU A 213 3.13 -6.81 12.31
CA LEU A 213 4.13 -5.98 12.94
C LEU A 213 4.90 -5.19 11.87
N ALA A 214 5.42 -4.03 12.23
CA ALA A 214 6.14 -3.18 11.27
C ALA A 214 7.45 -3.86 10.80
N TYR A 215 8.07 -4.62 11.69
CA TYR A 215 9.27 -5.43 11.48
C TYR A 215 9.26 -6.60 12.49
N THR A 216 10.14 -7.58 12.29
CA THR A 216 10.32 -8.70 13.24
C THR A 216 10.75 -8.17 14.61
N CYS A 217 10.13 -8.63 15.69
CA CYS A 217 10.47 -8.14 17.02
C CYS A 217 11.95 -8.43 17.35
N ILE A 218 12.61 -7.42 17.93
CA ILE A 218 13.94 -7.57 18.53
C ILE A 218 13.71 -7.67 20.04
N SER A 219 13.74 -8.88 20.57
CA SER A 219 13.64 -9.16 22.00
C SER A 219 14.97 -9.80 22.40
N ALA A 220 15.86 -9.04 23.03
CA ALA A 220 17.20 -9.50 23.39
C ALA A 220 17.39 -9.36 24.92
N SER A 221 17.95 -10.37 25.58
CA SER A 221 18.23 -10.40 27.03
C SER A 221 19.67 -10.73 27.37
#